data_AF-V2ZDT1-F1
#
_entry.id   AF-V2ZDT1-F1
#
_cell.length_a   1.000
_cell.length_b   1.000
_cell.length_c   1.000
_cell.angle_alpha   90.00
_cell.angle_beta   90.00
_cell.angle_gamma   90.00
#
_symmetry.space_group_name_H-M   'P 1'
#
loop_
_entity.id
_entity.type
_entity.pdbx_description
1 polymer ?
#
loop_
_entity_poly.entity_id
_entity_poly.type
_entity_poly.pdbx_seq_one_letter_code
_entity_poly.pdbx_strand_id
1 'polypeptide(L)' 'MIDVKNEMRYILVTRLLEQAAEAGLLSAEELWAAKRLALERYRPATVWE' A
#
# COMPACT_ATOMS: atom_id res chain seq x y z
N MET A 1 -4.19 -14.99 13.88
CA MET A 1 -5.38 -14.88 13.02
C MET A 1 -5.15 -13.68 12.12
N ILE A 2 -5.09 -13.88 10.81
CA ILE A 2 -4.86 -12.80 9.84
C ILE A 2 -6.05 -11.84 9.88
N ASP A 3 -5.79 -10.54 9.99
CA ASP A 3 -6.82 -9.52 9.83
C ASP A 3 -7.08 -9.31 8.34
N VAL A 4 -7.94 -10.17 7.78
CA VAL A 4 -8.30 -10.20 6.35
C VAL A 4 -8.77 -8.82 5.87
N LYS A 5 -9.40 -8.02 6.73
CA LYS A 5 -9.88 -6.68 6.37
C LYS A 5 -8.71 -5.73 6.12
N ASN A 6 -7.66 -5.80 6.94
CA ASN A 6 -6.46 -4.98 6.72
C ASN A 6 -5.65 -5.49 5.53
N GLU A 7 -5.60 -6.80 5.27
CA GLU A 7 -5.00 -7.35 4.05
C GLU A 7 -5.66 -6.77 2.79
N MET A 8 -6.99 -6.84 2.71
CA MET A 8 -7.73 -6.32 1.55
C MET A 8 -7.52 -4.81 1.38
N ARG A 9 -7.54 -4.05 2.49
CA ARG A 9 -7.29 -2.60 2.46
C ARG A 9 -5.89 -2.26 2.00
N TYR A 10 -4.89 -3.00 2.46
CA TYR A 10 -3.51 -2.84 2.01
C TYR A 10 -3.42 -3.07 0.50
N ILE A 11 -3.95 -4.18 -0.01
CA ILE A 11 -3.92 -4.49 -1.45
C ILE A 11 -4.61 -3.38 -2.26
N LEU A 12 -5.80 -2.94 -1.85
CA LEU A 12 -6.55 -1.89 -2.56
C LEU A 12 -5.78 -0.57 -2.59
N VAL A 13 -5.26 -0.12 -1.44
CA VAL A 13 -4.52 1.15 -1.36
C VAL A 13 -3.24 1.07 -2.18
N THR A 14 -2.48 -0.02 -2.10
CA THR A 14 -1.19 -0.13 -2.81
C THR A 14 -1.39 -0.10 -4.33
N ARG A 15 -2.46 -0.74 -4.83
CA ARG A 15 -2.83 -0.69 -6.26
C ARG A 15 -3.27 0.70 -6.71
N LEU A 16 -4.08 1.39 -5.90
CA LEU A 16 -4.49 2.77 -6.21
C LEU A 16 -3.28 3.73 -6.25
N LEU A 17 -2.31 3.54 -5.36
CA LEU A 17 -1.07 4.33 -5.36
C LEU A 17 -0.23 4.07 -6.62
N GLU A 18 -0.13 2.82 -7.07
CA GLU A 18 0.55 2.47 -8.33
C GLU A 18 -0.13 3.14 -9.53
N GLN A 19 -1.46 3.06 -9.62
CA GLN A 19 -2.22 3.71 -10.68
C GLN A 19 -2.07 5.25 -10.64
N ALA A 20 -2.01 5.84 -9.45
CA ALA A 20 -1.78 7.27 -9.30
C ALA A 20 -0.38 7.68 -9.79
N ALA A 21 0.64 6.87 -9.51
CA ALA A 21 1.99 7.11 -10.02
C ALA A 21 2.08 6.94 -11.54
N GLU A 22 1.42 5.92 -12.10
CA GLU A 22 1.29 5.73 -13.57
C GLU A 22 0.58 6.92 -14.24
N ALA A 23 -0.39 7.53 -13.57
CA ALA A 23 -1.07 8.74 -14.02
C ALA A 23 -0.25 10.03 -13.81
N GLY A 24 0.97 9.94 -13.25
CA GLY A 24 1.83 11.09 -12.98
C GLY A 24 1.40 11.95 -11.77
N LEU A 25 0.49 11.45 -10.93
CA LEU A 25 0.02 12.13 -9.72
C LEU A 25 0.97 11.97 -8.54
N LEU A 26 1.90 11.01 -8.62
CA LEU A 26 2.93 10.75 -7.64
C LEU A 26 4.26 10.54 -8.35
N SER A 27 5.31 11.19 -7.83
CA SER A 27 6.68 10.82 -8.15
C SER A 27 7.02 9.43 -7.57
N ALA A 28 8.14 8.85 -8.01
CA ALA A 28 8.62 7.57 -7.50
C ALA A 28 8.91 7.63 -5.98
N GLU A 29 9.42 8.76 -5.48
CA GLU A 29 9.70 8.98 -4.06
C GLU A 29 8.40 9.06 -3.25
N GLU A 30 7.41 9.81 -3.74
CA GLU A 30 6.10 9.90 -3.09
C GLU A 30 5.35 8.56 -3.11
N LEU A 31 5.46 7.79 -4.20
CA LEU A 31 4.91 6.43 -4.27
C LEU A 31 5.55 5.54 -3.20
N TRP A 32 6.88 5.57 -3.08
CA TRP A 32 7.60 4.79 -2.08
C TRP A 32 7.18 5.16 -0.65
N ALA A 33 7.11 6.45 -0.34
CA ALA A 33 6.66 6.95 0.95
C ALA A 33 5.22 6.55 1.25
N ALA A 34 4.32 6.66 0.27
CA ALA A 34 2.91 6.28 0.42
C ALA A 34 2.73 4.78 0.66
N LYS A 35 3.48 3.92 -0.06
CA LYS A 35 3.47 2.47 0.17
C LYS A 35 3.99 2.12 1.58
N ARG A 36 5.03 2.82 2.06
CA ARG A 36 5.53 2.65 3.43
C ARG A 36 4.48 3.03 4.47
N LEU A 37 3.78 4.15 4.30
CA LEU A 37 2.68 4.55 5.18
C LEU A 37 1.54 3.52 5.18
N ALA A 38 1.19 2.95 4.02
CA ALA A 38 0.19 1.89 3.93
C ALA A 38 0.64 0.62 4.68
N LEU A 39 1.91 0.24 4.57
CA LEU A 39 2.49 -0.90 5.27
C LEU A 39 2.42 -0.71 6.80
N GLU A 40 2.80 0.47 7.29
CA GLU A 40 2.76 0.81 8.72
C GLU A 40 1.32 0.87 9.28
N ARG A 41 0.37 1.35 8.47
CA ARG A 41 -1.04 1.56 8.85
C ARG A 41 -1.84 0.27 8.92
N TYR A 42 -1.64 -0.62 7.95
CA TYR A 42 -2.45 -1.85 7.80
C TYR A 42 -1.74 -3.09 8.33
N ARG A 43 -0.41 -3.06 8.45
CA ARG A 43 0.41 -4.18 8.95
C ARG A 43 -0.01 -5.53 8.37
N PRO A 44 -0.06 -5.67 7.03
CA PRO A 44 -0.43 -6.92 6.37
C PRO A 44 0.54 -8.04 6.78
N ALA A 45 0.03 -9.17 7.26
CA ALA A 45 0.81 -10.34 7.62
C ALA A 45 1.66 -10.83 6.43
N THR A 46 1.08 -10.80 5.23
CA THR A 46 1.66 -11.30 3.98
C THR A 46 2.95 -10.61 3.52
N VAL A 47 3.33 -9.47 4.11
CA VAL A 47 4.58 -8.75 3.79
C VAL A 47 5.68 -9.02 4.83
N TRP A 48 5.30 -9.48 6.03
CA TRP A 48 6.23 -9.71 7.14
C TRP A 48 6.61 -11.20 7.32
N GLU A 49 5.91 -12.12 6.64
CA GLU A 49 6.18 -13.57 6.60
C GLU A 49 7.16 -13.97 5.49
#